data_AF-A0A6A5XG19-F1
#
_entry.id   AF-A0A6A5XG19-F1
#
_cell.length_a   1.000
_cell.length_b   1.000
_cell.length_c   1.000
_cell.angle_alpha   90.00
_cell.angle_beta   90.00
_cell.angle_gamma   90.00
#
_symmetry.space_group_name_H-M   'P 1'
#
loop_
_entity.id
_entity.type
_entity.pdbx_description
1 polymer ?
#
loop_
_entity_poly.entity_id
_entity_poly.type
_entity_poly.pdbx_seq_one_letter_code
_entity_poly.pdbx_strand_id
1 'polypeptide(L)'
;LSPKKSSHEEKARTFTPPHAMANGCILPGPATSGTGSLKVMGTTDVKARTEKSGRPAWWCKFDKLVVFDGVVVDDESGETKFLTRTSKGLTIARRRGDCETVVVPMDCQHCCEMLNRTEWKYDVRVCKRSVCWDCKERCRWESEKEVEEQTPEVVVVKMEAKVESARDRADSVLQEDDIRETELMLKIGIETPPRSPFDMVGGIEERM
;
A
#
# COMPACT_ATOMS: atom_id res chain seq x y z
N LEU A 1 -28.44 29.66 -33.12
CA LEU A 1 -28.58 29.27 -31.70
C LEU A 1 -28.51 27.75 -31.62
N SER A 2 -27.35 27.20 -31.30
CA SER A 2 -27.14 25.75 -31.22
C SER A 2 -27.70 25.19 -29.91
N PRO A 3 -28.38 24.02 -29.90
CA PRO A 3 -28.94 23.48 -28.67
C PRO A 3 -27.83 23.02 -27.73
N LYS A 4 -27.85 23.52 -26.49
CA LYS A 4 -26.99 23.04 -25.42
C LYS A 4 -27.35 21.59 -25.11
N LYS A 5 -26.37 20.69 -25.24
CA LYS A 5 -26.47 19.29 -24.82
C LYS A 5 -26.92 19.23 -23.36
N SER A 6 -28.05 18.59 -23.13
CA SER A 6 -28.59 18.27 -21.82
C SER A 6 -27.56 17.53 -20.97
N SER A 7 -27.48 17.93 -19.70
CA SER A 7 -26.69 17.28 -18.66
C SER A 7 -26.94 15.77 -18.71
N HIS A 8 -25.86 15.03 -18.95
CA HIS A 8 -25.86 13.59 -18.88
C HIS A 8 -26.28 13.20 -17.47
N GLU A 9 -27.40 12.47 -17.34
CA GLU A 9 -27.78 11.76 -16.12
C GLU A 9 -26.53 11.16 -15.47
N GLU A 10 -26.24 11.58 -14.23
CA GLU A 10 -25.25 10.95 -13.36
C GLU A 10 -25.74 9.55 -13.02
N LYS A 11 -25.54 8.62 -13.96
CA LYS A 11 -25.77 7.21 -13.74
C LYS A 11 -24.85 6.80 -12.59
N ALA A 12 -25.44 6.51 -11.43
CA ALA A 12 -24.72 6.10 -10.23
C ALA A 12 -23.74 4.97 -10.60
N ARG A 13 -22.44 5.27 -10.53
CA ARG A 13 -21.39 4.30 -10.86
C ARG A 13 -21.22 3.40 -9.66
N THR A 14 -21.50 2.11 -9.84
CA THR A 14 -21.30 1.09 -8.81
C THR A 14 -20.02 0.34 -9.14
N PHE A 15 -19.05 0.38 -8.22
CA PHE A 15 -17.85 -0.45 -8.34
C PHE A 15 -18.24 -1.91 -8.14
N THR A 16 -17.83 -2.78 -9.07
CA THR A 16 -17.96 -4.23 -8.92
C THR A 16 -16.56 -4.80 -8.67
N PRO A 17 -16.30 -5.40 -7.49
CA PRO A 17 -15.00 -6.00 -7.21
C PRO A 17 -14.71 -7.16 -8.18
N PRO A 18 -13.43 -7.45 -8.45
CA PRO A 18 -13.06 -8.57 -9.31
C PRO A 18 -13.60 -9.88 -8.72
N HIS A 19 -14.18 -10.72 -9.57
CA HIS A 19 -14.71 -12.01 -9.14
C HIS A 19 -13.55 -12.95 -8.75
N ALA A 20 -13.73 -13.71 -7.68
CA ALA A 20 -12.82 -14.79 -7.35
C ALA A 20 -12.85 -15.84 -8.48
N MET A 21 -11.68 -16.22 -8.99
CA MET A 21 -11.58 -17.26 -10.01
C MET A 21 -12.04 -18.59 -9.41
N ALA A 22 -13.06 -19.21 -10.00
CA ALA A 22 -13.48 -20.56 -9.60
C ALA A 22 -12.30 -21.52 -9.80
N ASN A 23 -11.75 -22.04 -8.71
CA ASN A 23 -10.59 -22.94 -8.67
C ASN A 23 -9.31 -22.38 -9.33
N GLY A 24 -9.17 -21.05 -9.43
CA GLY A 24 -7.99 -20.42 -10.03
C GLY A 24 -7.84 -20.62 -11.54
N CYS A 25 -8.88 -21.13 -12.23
CA CYS A 25 -8.80 -21.44 -13.66
C CYS A 25 -8.97 -20.17 -14.50
N ILE A 26 -7.96 -19.87 -15.33
CA ILE A 26 -7.95 -18.71 -16.23
C ILE A 26 -8.54 -19.09 -17.61
N LEU A 27 -8.53 -20.37 -17.95
CA LEU A 27 -9.10 -20.85 -19.20
C LEU A 27 -10.63 -20.95 -19.11
N PRO A 28 -11.36 -20.53 -20.17
CA PRO A 28 -12.81 -20.69 -20.19
C PRO A 28 -13.16 -22.20 -20.09
N GLY A 29 -14.13 -22.52 -19.24
CA GLY A 29 -14.64 -23.89 -19.14
C GLY A 29 -15.32 -24.34 -20.44
N PRO A 30 -15.43 -25.66 -20.68
CA PRO A 30 -16.19 -26.17 -21.82
C PRO A 30 -17.64 -25.70 -21.72
N ALA A 31 -18.17 -25.17 -22.81
CA ALA A 31 -19.53 -24.60 -22.90
C ALA A 31 -20.66 -25.60 -22.53
N THR A 32 -20.32 -26.88 -22.40
CA THR A 32 -21.22 -28.01 -22.16
C THR A 32 -21.31 -28.45 -20.69
N SER A 33 -20.53 -27.86 -19.77
CA SER A 33 -20.69 -28.14 -18.34
C SER A 33 -21.91 -27.39 -17.80
N GLY A 34 -23.05 -28.09 -17.75
CA GLY A 34 -24.37 -27.60 -17.33
C GLY A 34 -24.52 -27.18 -15.86
N THR A 35 -23.54 -26.48 -15.28
CA THR A 35 -23.71 -25.70 -14.06
C THR A 35 -23.92 -24.24 -14.47
N GLY A 36 -25.18 -23.82 -14.55
CA GLY A 36 -25.65 -22.56 -15.10
C GLY A 36 -25.24 -21.27 -14.37
N SER A 37 -23.98 -21.13 -13.95
CA SER A 37 -23.46 -19.88 -13.37
C SER A 37 -21.93 -19.72 -13.47
N LEU A 38 -21.24 -20.31 -14.47
CA LEU A 38 -19.87 -19.84 -14.78
C LEU A 38 -19.97 -18.62 -15.72
N LYS A 39 -20.10 -17.44 -15.11
CA LYS A 39 -19.90 -16.17 -15.82
C LYS A 39 -18.55 -16.24 -16.53
N VAL A 40 -18.56 -16.07 -17.85
CA VAL A 40 -17.33 -16.04 -18.67
C VAL A 40 -16.40 -15.00 -18.06
N MET A 41 -15.22 -15.45 -17.63
CA MET A 41 -14.22 -14.64 -16.94
C MET A 41 -13.92 -13.36 -17.72
N GLY A 42 -14.02 -12.21 -17.06
CA GLY A 42 -13.60 -10.95 -17.64
C GLY A 42 -12.09 -10.79 -17.53
N THR A 43 -11.47 -10.09 -18.50
CA THR A 43 -10.04 -9.73 -18.40
C THR A 43 -9.70 -8.94 -17.14
N THR A 44 -10.70 -8.31 -16.52
CA THR A 44 -10.61 -7.58 -15.25
C THR A 44 -10.48 -8.48 -14.03
N ASP A 45 -10.89 -9.74 -14.10
CA ASP A 45 -10.89 -10.66 -12.95
C ASP A 45 -9.53 -11.33 -12.73
N VAL A 46 -8.64 -11.26 -13.73
CA VAL A 46 -7.29 -11.82 -13.65
C VAL A 46 -6.47 -11.05 -12.62
N LYS A 47 -6.01 -11.77 -11.59
CA LYS A 47 -5.07 -11.26 -10.59
C LYS A 47 -3.65 -11.52 -11.10
N ALA A 48 -2.90 -10.44 -11.28
CA ALA A 48 -1.49 -10.51 -11.64
C ALA A 48 -0.63 -9.74 -10.64
N ARG A 49 0.67 -10.03 -10.63
CA ARG A 49 1.64 -9.31 -9.82
C ARG A 49 2.85 -8.93 -10.66
N THR A 50 3.47 -7.80 -10.36
CA THR A 50 4.76 -7.45 -10.98
C THR A 50 5.87 -8.34 -10.41
N GLU A 51 6.79 -8.79 -11.26
CA GLU A 51 7.93 -9.64 -10.85
C GLU A 51 8.87 -8.92 -9.88
N LYS A 52 9.16 -7.63 -10.13
CA LYS A 52 10.17 -6.87 -9.37
C LYS A 52 9.70 -6.47 -7.97
N SER A 53 8.47 -5.97 -7.86
CA SER A 53 7.96 -5.36 -6.63
C SER A 53 6.79 -6.14 -6.01
N GLY A 54 6.36 -7.25 -6.60
CA GLY A 54 5.23 -8.05 -6.12
C GLY A 54 3.88 -7.32 -6.09
N ARG A 55 3.81 -6.13 -6.70
CA ARG A 55 2.67 -5.23 -6.67
C ARG A 55 1.50 -5.77 -7.50
N PRO A 56 0.25 -5.60 -7.05
CA PRO A 56 -0.90 -6.11 -7.77
C PRO A 56 -1.06 -5.36 -9.11
N ALA A 57 -1.42 -6.12 -10.12
CA ALA A 57 -1.64 -5.65 -11.48
C ALA A 57 -2.87 -6.30 -12.09
N TRP A 58 -3.58 -5.56 -12.94
CA TRP A 58 -4.79 -6.04 -13.60
C TRP A 58 -5.04 -5.35 -14.93
N TRP A 59 -5.90 -5.96 -15.75
CA TRP A 59 -6.31 -5.38 -17.02
C TRP A 59 -7.61 -4.59 -16.89
N CYS A 60 -7.58 -3.34 -17.33
CA CYS A 60 -8.69 -2.43 -17.47
C CYS A 60 -9.00 -2.17 -18.95
N LYS A 61 -10.29 -2.08 -19.28
CA LYS A 61 -10.77 -1.74 -20.64
C LYS A 61 -10.16 -0.43 -21.16
N PHE A 62 -10.09 0.59 -20.30
CA PHE A 62 -9.67 1.95 -20.68
C PHE A 62 -8.17 2.19 -20.50
N ASP A 63 -7.59 1.70 -19.41
CA ASP A 63 -6.19 1.96 -19.05
C ASP A 63 -5.23 0.82 -19.43
N LYS A 64 -5.76 -0.22 -20.09
CA LYS A 64 -5.02 -1.41 -20.52
C LYS A 64 -4.47 -2.15 -19.30
N LEU A 65 -3.17 -2.16 -19.04
CA LEU A 65 -2.63 -2.74 -17.83
C LEU A 65 -2.48 -1.64 -16.77
N VAL A 66 -2.93 -1.91 -15.56
CA VAL A 66 -2.72 -1.06 -14.38
C VAL A 66 -1.87 -1.83 -13.37
N VAL A 67 -0.87 -1.16 -12.83
CA VAL A 67 -0.02 -1.60 -11.72
C VAL A 67 -0.27 -0.64 -10.56
N PHE A 68 -0.55 -1.17 -9.39
CA PHE A 68 -0.78 -0.39 -8.19
C PHE A 68 0.45 -0.42 -7.29
N ASP A 69 1.12 0.73 -7.13
CA ASP A 69 2.37 0.83 -6.38
C ASP A 69 2.17 1.19 -4.91
N GLY A 70 0.97 1.65 -4.53
CA GLY A 70 0.59 1.95 -3.14
C GLY A 70 -0.21 3.25 -3.00
N VAL A 71 -0.40 3.68 -1.75
CA VAL A 71 -1.09 4.93 -1.38
C VAL A 71 -0.10 5.88 -0.73
N VAL A 72 -0.17 7.16 -1.10
CA VAL A 72 0.51 8.25 -0.40
C VAL A 72 -0.55 9.18 0.15
N VAL A 73 -0.45 9.50 1.43
CA VAL A 73 -1.25 10.55 2.06
C VAL A 73 -0.49 11.86 1.88
N ASP A 74 -1.13 12.86 1.30
CA ASP A 74 -0.54 14.20 1.21
C ASP A 74 -0.69 14.88 2.56
N ASP A 75 0.43 15.21 3.22
CA ASP A 75 0.44 15.80 4.56
C ASP A 75 -0.20 17.21 4.58
N GLU A 76 -0.24 17.90 3.44
CA GLU A 76 -0.77 19.26 3.34
C GLU A 76 -2.30 19.29 3.12
N SER A 77 -2.84 18.31 2.39
CA SER A 77 -4.25 18.29 1.99
C SER A 77 -5.07 17.19 2.67
N GLY A 78 -4.42 16.22 3.31
CA GLY A 78 -5.07 15.03 3.87
C GLY A 78 -5.69 14.11 2.80
N GLU A 79 -5.49 14.40 1.51
CA GLU A 79 -6.07 13.61 0.43
C GLU A 79 -5.22 12.36 0.15
N THR A 80 -5.89 11.20 0.12
CA THR A 80 -5.25 9.92 -0.24
C THR A 80 -5.04 9.85 -1.75
N LYS A 81 -3.78 9.81 -2.19
CA LYS A 81 -3.41 9.70 -3.61
C LYS A 81 -2.88 8.30 -3.91
N PHE A 82 -3.58 7.60 -4.82
CA PHE A 82 -3.14 6.30 -5.31
C PHE A 82 -1.99 6.46 -6.32
N LEU A 83 -0.89 5.76 -6.05
CA LEU A 83 0.24 5.65 -6.97
C LEU A 83 -0.02 4.50 -7.93
N THR A 84 -0.24 4.85 -9.20
CA THR A 84 -0.52 3.88 -10.26
C THR A 84 0.37 4.09 -11.47
N ARG A 85 0.78 2.98 -12.08
CA ARG A 85 1.43 2.94 -13.39
C ARG A 85 0.52 2.23 -14.38
N THR A 86 0.48 2.72 -15.63
CA THR A 86 -0.39 2.15 -16.66
C THR A 86 0.33 1.95 -17.98
N SER A 87 -0.09 0.96 -18.77
CA SER A 87 0.38 0.78 -20.16
C SER A 87 -0.41 1.58 -21.19
N LYS A 88 -1.35 2.42 -20.74
CA LYS A 88 -2.15 3.30 -21.59
C LYS A 88 -1.26 4.25 -22.39
N GLY A 89 -1.47 4.28 -23.71
CA GLY A 89 -0.74 5.19 -24.60
C GLY A 89 0.67 4.67 -24.90
N LEU A 90 0.76 3.47 -25.47
CA LEU A 90 1.99 2.81 -25.93
C LEU A 90 2.95 3.74 -26.71
N THR A 91 2.43 4.75 -27.42
CA THR A 91 3.24 5.77 -28.11
C THR A 91 4.06 6.67 -27.16
N ILE A 92 3.54 6.97 -25.97
CA ILE A 92 4.23 7.74 -24.92
C ILE A 92 5.06 6.80 -24.03
N ALA A 93 4.54 5.62 -23.70
CA ALA A 93 5.23 4.62 -22.87
C ALA A 93 6.50 4.07 -23.55
N ARG A 94 6.58 4.06 -24.89
CA ARG A 94 7.82 3.70 -25.62
C ARG A 94 8.98 4.67 -25.39
N ARG A 95 8.72 5.92 -25.00
CA ARG A 95 9.76 6.95 -24.81
C ARG A 95 10.22 7.12 -23.36
N ARG A 96 9.33 6.91 -22.39
CA ARG A 96 9.58 7.19 -20.96
C ARG A 96 9.02 6.14 -20.00
N GLY A 97 8.50 5.03 -20.52
CA GLY A 97 7.91 3.97 -19.70
C GLY A 97 8.96 2.98 -19.21
N ASP A 98 8.79 2.56 -17.96
CA ASP A 98 9.58 1.51 -17.33
C ASP A 98 9.16 0.16 -17.88
N CYS A 99 10.11 -0.73 -18.10
CA CYS A 99 9.83 -2.12 -18.44
C CYS A 99 9.49 -2.90 -17.15
N GLU A 100 8.28 -3.46 -17.13
CA GLU A 100 7.77 -4.32 -16.08
C GLU A 100 7.44 -5.70 -16.64
N THR A 101 7.73 -6.73 -15.84
CA THR A 101 7.32 -8.09 -16.11
C THR A 101 6.12 -8.38 -15.21
N VAL A 102 4.97 -8.66 -15.80
CA VAL A 102 3.77 -9.07 -15.07
C VAL A 102 3.68 -10.58 -15.06
N VAL A 103 3.54 -11.14 -13.87
CA VAL A 103 3.40 -12.57 -13.60
C VAL A 103 1.95 -12.85 -13.23
N VAL A 104 1.34 -13.76 -13.96
CA VAL A 104 0.03 -14.33 -13.62
C VAL A 104 0.27 -15.74 -13.08
N PRO A 105 0.05 -15.99 -11.78
CA PRO A 105 0.16 -17.32 -11.23
C PRO A 105 -0.95 -18.21 -11.80
N MET A 106 -0.61 -19.46 -12.14
CA MET A 106 -1.58 -20.46 -12.56
C MET A 106 -1.77 -21.48 -11.45
N ASP A 107 -2.74 -21.22 -10.58
CA ASP A 107 -3.02 -22.09 -9.42
C ASP A 107 -3.86 -23.32 -9.81
N CYS A 108 -4.44 -23.32 -11.01
CA CYS A 108 -5.29 -24.39 -11.49
C CYS A 108 -4.48 -25.48 -12.21
N GLN A 109 -4.58 -26.73 -11.74
CA GLN A 109 -3.95 -27.89 -12.37
C GLN A 109 -4.29 -28.02 -13.87
N HIS A 110 -5.54 -27.77 -14.25
CA HIS A 110 -5.95 -27.78 -15.65
C HIS A 110 -5.18 -26.76 -16.50
N CYS A 111 -5.00 -25.53 -16.01
CA CYS A 111 -4.24 -24.51 -16.73
C CYS A 111 -2.76 -24.90 -16.82
N CYS A 112 -2.20 -25.47 -15.75
CA CYS A 112 -0.82 -25.92 -15.70
C CYS A 112 -0.54 -27.05 -16.70
N GLU A 113 -1.42 -28.05 -16.77
CA GLU A 113 -1.29 -29.18 -17.70
C GLU A 113 -1.48 -28.75 -19.15
N MET A 114 -2.49 -27.92 -19.43
CA MET A 114 -2.78 -27.47 -20.80
C MET A 114 -1.69 -26.58 -21.39
N LEU A 115 -1.05 -25.75 -20.56
CA LEU A 115 -0.03 -24.80 -20.99
C LEU A 115 1.40 -25.27 -20.68
N ASN A 116 1.56 -26.39 -19.96
CA ASN A 116 2.82 -26.92 -19.45
C ASN A 116 3.68 -25.87 -18.73
N ARG A 117 3.04 -25.00 -17.94
CA ARG A 117 3.66 -23.87 -17.24
C ARG A 117 2.95 -23.65 -15.92
N THR A 118 3.64 -23.15 -14.91
CA THR A 118 3.08 -22.78 -13.59
C THR A 118 2.77 -21.29 -13.48
N GLU A 119 3.37 -20.48 -14.34
CA GLU A 119 3.19 -19.04 -14.37
C GLU A 119 3.22 -18.51 -15.80
N TRP A 120 2.48 -17.43 -16.05
CA TRP A 120 2.53 -16.69 -17.30
C TRP A 120 3.24 -15.36 -17.07
N LYS A 121 4.34 -15.13 -17.79
CA LYS A 121 5.06 -13.85 -17.78
C LYS A 121 4.71 -13.00 -18.99
N TYR A 122 4.50 -11.71 -18.76
CA TYR A 122 4.17 -10.74 -19.79
C TYR A 122 4.97 -9.45 -19.59
N ASP A 123 5.88 -9.20 -20.52
CA ASP A 123 6.71 -7.98 -20.51
C ASP A 123 5.95 -6.81 -21.14
N VAL A 124 5.91 -5.69 -20.42
CA VAL A 124 5.12 -4.53 -20.80
C VAL A 124 5.78 -3.24 -20.32
N ARG A 125 5.57 -2.16 -21.06
CA ARG A 125 5.99 -0.82 -20.63
C ARG A 125 4.85 -0.12 -19.92
N VAL A 126 5.13 0.42 -18.75
CA VAL A 126 4.18 1.19 -17.94
C VAL A 126 4.74 2.56 -17.59
N CYS A 127 3.87 3.54 -17.40
CA CYS A 127 4.25 4.88 -16.98
C CYS A 127 3.33 5.39 -15.88
N LYS A 128 3.86 6.25 -14.99
CA LYS A 128 3.09 6.89 -13.92
C LYS A 128 1.97 7.74 -14.53
N ARG A 129 0.72 7.41 -14.23
CA ARG A 129 -0.46 8.10 -14.77
C ARG A 129 -1.67 7.84 -13.88
N SER A 130 -2.61 8.79 -13.89
CA SER A 130 -3.94 8.60 -13.34
C SER A 130 -4.73 7.54 -14.13
N VAL A 131 -5.50 6.74 -13.40
CA VAL A 131 -6.38 5.70 -13.94
C VAL A 131 -7.85 6.16 -13.98
N CYS A 132 -8.71 5.40 -14.66
CA CYS A 132 -10.14 5.60 -14.70
C CYS A 132 -10.78 5.41 -13.32
N TRP A 133 -12.03 5.82 -13.19
CA TRP A 133 -12.78 5.74 -11.93
C TRP A 133 -12.83 4.31 -11.38
N ASP A 134 -13.17 3.31 -12.20
CA ASP A 134 -13.23 1.90 -11.76
C ASP A 134 -11.89 1.39 -11.22
N CYS A 135 -10.78 1.81 -11.82
CA CYS A 135 -9.45 1.44 -11.37
C CYS A 135 -9.06 2.14 -10.07
N LYS A 136 -9.51 3.39 -9.85
CA LYS A 136 -9.30 4.08 -8.56
C LYS A 136 -10.02 3.36 -7.43
N GLU A 137 -11.28 2.99 -7.66
CA GLU A 137 -12.05 2.21 -6.69
C GLU A 137 -11.41 0.84 -6.43
N ARG A 138 -10.89 0.18 -7.48
CA ARG A 138 -10.10 -1.03 -7.28
C ARG A 138 -8.83 -0.80 -6.47
N CYS A 139 -8.08 0.29 -6.71
CA CYS A 139 -6.89 0.62 -5.90
C CYS A 139 -7.25 0.79 -4.43
N ARG A 140 -8.39 1.45 -4.13
CA ARG A 140 -8.91 1.55 -2.76
C ARG A 140 -9.20 0.16 -2.19
N TRP A 141 -9.95 -0.66 -2.92
CA TRP A 141 -10.28 -2.03 -2.50
C TRP A 141 -9.04 -2.91 -2.27
N GLU A 142 -8.04 -2.87 -3.15
CA GLU A 142 -6.78 -3.60 -2.99
C GLU A 142 -5.98 -3.08 -1.78
N SER A 143 -6.01 -1.76 -1.51
CA SER A 143 -5.34 -1.18 -0.34
C SER A 143 -6.00 -1.59 0.98
N GLU A 144 -7.33 -1.74 1.00
CA GLU A 144 -8.07 -2.25 2.16
C GLU A 144 -7.77 -3.74 2.36
N LYS A 145 -7.70 -4.53 1.28
CA LYS A 145 -7.33 -5.94 1.33
C LYS A 145 -5.89 -6.18 1.80
N GLU A 146 -4.95 -5.36 1.38
CA GLU A 146 -3.56 -5.44 1.84
C GLU A 146 -3.44 -5.18 3.35
N VAL A 147 -4.30 -4.33 3.92
CA VAL A 147 -4.40 -4.10 5.37
C VAL A 147 -5.07 -5.27 6.09
N GLU A 148 -6.10 -5.89 5.50
CA GLU A 148 -6.81 -7.03 6.10
C GLU A 148 -5.99 -8.34 6.08
N GLU A 149 -5.23 -8.58 5.00
CA GLU A 149 -4.36 -9.76 4.86
C GLU A 149 -3.07 -9.64 5.70
N GLN A 150 -2.70 -8.42 6.12
CA GLN A 150 -1.71 -8.20 7.17
C GLN A 150 -2.39 -8.43 8.54
N THR A 151 -2.18 -9.60 9.11
CA THR A 151 -2.67 -9.99 10.44
C THR A 151 -2.43 -8.91 11.51
N PRO A 152 -3.27 -8.83 12.56
CA PRO A 152 -3.19 -7.80 13.59
C PRO A 152 -1.83 -7.71 14.31
N GLU A 153 -1.00 -8.76 14.30
CA GLU A 153 0.34 -8.73 14.89
C GLU A 153 1.30 -7.74 14.21
N VAL A 154 1.20 -7.54 12.88
CA VAL A 154 2.13 -6.64 12.17
C VAL A 154 1.73 -5.17 12.34
N VAL A 155 0.43 -4.90 12.54
CA VAL A 155 -0.07 -3.55 12.82
C VAL A 155 0.35 -3.08 14.21
N VAL A 156 0.40 -3.97 15.20
CA VAL A 156 0.88 -3.66 16.56
C VAL A 156 2.35 -3.24 16.51
N VAL A 157 3.23 -3.98 15.84
CA VAL A 157 4.66 -3.63 15.73
C VAL A 157 4.86 -2.30 14.99
N LYS A 158 4.05 -2.00 13.96
CA LYS A 158 4.17 -0.74 13.21
C LYS A 158 3.58 0.46 13.95
N MET A 159 2.57 0.26 14.80
CA MET A 159 2.05 1.28 15.72
C MET A 159 3.01 1.51 16.88
N GLU A 160 3.60 0.46 17.46
CA GLU A 160 4.61 0.55 18.52
C GLU A 160 5.85 1.30 18.05
N ALA A 161 6.37 1.02 16.85
CA ALA A 161 7.50 1.77 16.28
C ALA A 161 7.17 3.25 16.01
N LYS A 162 5.90 3.57 15.68
CA LYS A 162 5.45 4.96 15.47
C LYS A 162 5.20 5.70 16.80
N VAL A 163 4.81 4.97 17.85
CA VAL A 163 4.67 5.48 19.23
C VAL A 163 6.04 5.66 19.89
N GLU A 164 7.00 4.77 19.66
CA GLU A 164 8.39 4.93 20.09
C GLU A 164 9.06 6.12 19.40
N SER A 165 8.91 6.26 18.07
CA SER A 165 9.43 7.42 17.34
C SER A 165 8.80 8.76 17.79
N ALA A 166 7.54 8.75 18.23
CA ALA A 166 6.89 9.92 18.80
C ALA A 166 7.35 10.21 20.25
N ARG A 167 7.72 9.18 21.03
CA ARG A 167 8.30 9.32 22.37
C ARG A 167 9.75 9.84 22.34
N ASP A 168 10.59 9.32 21.44
CA ASP A 168 11.97 9.81 21.27
C ASP A 168 12.02 11.30 20.90
N ARG A 169 11.02 11.78 20.14
CA ARG A 169 10.90 13.20 19.79
C ARG A 169 10.45 14.07 20.95
N ALA A 170 9.68 13.54 21.90
CA ALA A 170 9.26 14.29 23.08
C ALA A 170 10.36 14.36 24.15
N ASP A 171 11.17 13.31 24.32
CA ASP A 171 12.27 13.28 25.29
C ASP A 171 13.47 14.14 24.87
N SER A 172 13.70 14.32 23.56
CA SER A 172 14.78 15.20 23.07
C SER A 172 14.51 16.70 23.31
N VAL A 173 13.24 17.12 23.47
CA VAL A 173 12.90 18.53 23.72
C VAL A 173 13.08 18.90 25.20
N LEU A 174 12.88 17.96 26.13
CA LEU A 174 13.07 18.21 27.56
C LEU A 174 14.55 18.19 27.99
N GLN A 175 15.41 17.49 27.25
CA GLN A 175 16.86 17.45 27.55
C GLN A 175 17.58 18.75 27.15
N GLU A 176 17.14 19.45 26.09
CA GLU A 176 17.75 20.72 25.68
C GLU A 176 17.44 21.88 26.65
N ASP A 177 16.29 21.86 27.32
CA ASP A 177 15.92 22.86 28.33
C ASP A 177 16.68 22.65 29.65
N ASP A 178 16.89 21.40 30.09
CA ASP A 178 17.65 21.09 31.31
C ASP A 178 19.13 21.52 31.22
N ILE A 179 19.75 21.39 30.04
CA ILE A 179 21.15 21.81 29.81
C ILE A 179 21.27 23.33 29.84
N ARG A 180 20.28 24.05 29.28
CA ARG A 180 20.26 25.52 29.28
C ARG A 180 20.00 26.09 30.67
N GLU A 181 19.14 25.45 31.46
CA GLU A 181 18.83 25.88 32.83
C GLU A 181 20.01 25.65 33.79
N THR A 182 20.72 24.51 33.67
CA THR A 182 21.94 24.26 34.47
C THR A 182 23.10 25.21 34.11
N GLU A 183 23.27 25.55 32.83
CA GLU A 183 24.31 26.51 32.41
C GLU A 183 24.00 27.96 32.88
N LEU A 184 22.73 28.32 32.97
CA LEU A 184 22.27 29.59 33.55
C LEU A 184 22.44 29.65 35.07
N MET A 185 22.16 28.55 35.79
CA MET A 185 22.36 28.47 37.25
C MET A 185 23.84 28.59 37.65
N LEU A 186 24.75 28.02 36.87
CA LEU A 186 26.21 28.15 37.06
C LEU A 186 26.71 29.59 36.83
N LYS A 187 26.13 30.32 35.87
CA LYS A 187 26.49 31.73 35.58
C LYS A 187 26.00 32.72 36.64
N ILE A 188 24.96 32.38 37.40
CA ILE A 188 24.37 33.24 38.44
C ILE A 188 24.98 32.94 39.83
N GLY A 189 25.88 31.95 39.94
CA GLY A 189 26.64 31.67 41.17
C GLY A 189 25.81 31.06 42.29
N ILE A 190 24.71 30.38 41.96
CA ILE A 190 23.87 29.68 42.93
C ILE A 190 24.43 28.27 43.08
N GLU A 191 24.98 27.96 44.25
CA GLU A 191 25.40 26.60 44.58
C GLU A 191 24.18 25.66 44.60
N THR A 192 24.22 24.61 43.80
CA THR A 192 23.19 23.57 43.78
C THR A 192 23.16 22.85 45.13
N PRO A 193 22.00 22.73 45.80
CA PRO A 193 21.91 21.98 47.04
C PRO A 193 22.15 20.48 46.78
N PRO A 194 22.73 19.74 47.75
CA PRO A 194 23.01 18.32 47.58
C PRO A 194 21.72 17.51 47.41
N ARG A 195 21.79 16.51 46.51
CA ARG A 195 20.69 15.61 46.18
C ARG A 195 20.39 14.66 47.34
N SER A 196 19.23 14.86 47.96
CA SER A 196 18.44 13.91 48.77
C SER A 196 19.04 13.35 50.10
N PRO A 197 18.20 13.08 51.11
CA PRO A 197 18.65 12.75 52.48
C PRO A 197 19.27 11.36 52.69
N PHE A 198 19.42 10.53 51.66
CA PHE A 198 19.86 9.13 51.82
C PHE A 198 21.38 8.91 51.73
N ASP A 199 22.16 9.90 51.29
CA ASP A 199 23.63 9.80 51.18
C ASP A 199 24.38 10.16 52.49
N MET A 200 23.66 10.41 53.59
CA MET A 200 24.24 10.89 54.86
C MET A 200 24.35 9.84 55.98
N VAL A 201 24.02 8.56 55.73
CA VAL A 201 24.15 7.50 56.75
C VAL A 201 25.27 6.54 56.36
N GLY A 202 26.44 6.72 57.00
CA GLY A 202 27.56 5.79 56.89
C GLY A 202 27.14 4.37 57.26
N GLY A 203 27.44 3.42 56.38
CA GLY A 203 27.14 2.00 56.57
C GLY A 203 27.86 1.40 57.77
N ILE A 204 27.18 0.49 58.47
CA ILE A 204 27.66 -0.30 59.62
C ILE A 204 28.65 -1.39 59.15
N GLU A 205 29.75 -1.01 58.51
CA GLU A 205 30.88 -1.94 58.25
C GLU A 205 32.19 -1.48 58.95
N GLU A 206 32.19 -0.33 59.61
CA GLU A 206 33.34 0.18 60.38
C GLU A 206 33.29 -0.21 61.88
N ARG A 207 32.73 -1.40 62.17
CA ARG A 207 32.77 -2.04 63.49
C ARG A 207 33.08 -3.54 63.36
N MET A 208 34.31 -3.85 62.98
CA MET A 208 35.03 -5.05 63.40
C MET A 208 36.48 -4.69 63.71
#